data_AF-A0A3C0UXP1-F1
#
_entry.id   AF-A0A3C0UXP1-F1
#
_cell.length_a   1.000
_cell.length_b   1.000
_cell.length_c   1.000
_cell.angle_alpha   90.00
_cell.angle_beta   90.00
_cell.angle_gamma   90.00
#
_symmetry.space_group_name_H-M   'P 1'
#
loop_
_entity.id
_entity.type
_entity.pdbx_description
1 polymer ?
#
loop_
_entity_poly.entity_id
_entity_poly.type
_entity_poly.pdbx_seq_one_letter_code
_entity_poly.pdbx_strand_id
1 'polypeptide(L)'
;KYFKEIGLQPKGTNGYEQPFKANLDTVHVLDARNVVGFLDNGADRTIVIGAHYDHLGEGYQRGSLIPDSKGKIHNGADDNASGVAGVLELARHFSKNKVKEKHNFLFICFSAEELGLLGSKYYANNPTIDLSTVNLMLNFDMIGRFDPNKAITVGGWGTSPTWGQVIPPVLERDKMAFKIDSAGAGASDHTSFYVKKIPVLFFFTGVHGDYHKPSDDIELINFEGEAKILNSVVGIVNAVDKLPNRLEYRETAMPMARNMSFKVTMGLLLDYSFNGPGIKVDGVSKNRPGEAAGIKGGDLILRLDKYTLNTIYDYMGALGKFEKGQTVEAEVQRGADKLTLPVTFK
;
A
#
# COMPACT_ATOMS: atom_id res chain seq x y z
N LYS A 1 12.38 -18.26 9.62
CA LYS A 1 13.23 -19.41 9.16
C LYS A 1 14.12 -19.00 7.99
N TYR A 2 13.56 -18.61 6.86
CA TYR A 2 14.29 -18.26 5.64
C TYR A 2 15.45 -17.25 5.85
N PHE A 3 15.20 -16.11 6.50
CA PHE A 3 16.25 -15.11 6.80
C PHE A 3 17.48 -15.69 7.52
N LYS A 4 17.27 -16.66 8.42
CA LYS A 4 18.36 -17.36 9.11
C LYS A 4 19.16 -18.26 8.15
N GLU A 5 18.48 -18.94 7.24
CA GLU A 5 19.11 -19.86 6.26
C GLU A 5 19.98 -19.12 5.24
N ILE A 6 19.61 -17.90 4.87
CA ILE A 6 20.42 -17.04 3.99
C ILE A 6 21.44 -16.18 4.75
N GLY A 7 21.59 -16.38 6.07
CA GLY A 7 22.66 -15.77 6.87
C GLY A 7 22.40 -14.34 7.34
N LEU A 8 21.17 -13.83 7.26
CA LEU A 8 20.85 -12.50 7.80
C LEU A 8 20.89 -12.50 9.33
N GLN A 9 21.26 -11.37 9.92
CA GLN A 9 21.21 -11.17 11.36
C GLN A 9 19.78 -10.87 11.83
N PRO A 10 19.36 -11.37 13.00
CA PRO A 10 18.09 -10.99 13.60
C PRO A 10 18.09 -9.51 14.03
N LYS A 11 17.05 -8.77 13.68
CA LYS A 11 16.79 -7.40 14.16
C LYS A 11 15.36 -7.22 14.70
N GLY A 12 14.75 -8.28 15.20
CA GLY A 12 13.54 -8.19 16.02
C GLY A 12 13.89 -7.90 17.49
N THR A 13 12.87 -7.60 18.31
CA THR A 13 13.03 -7.53 19.77
C THR A 13 13.10 -8.91 20.42
N ASN A 14 12.69 -9.95 19.69
CA ASN A 14 12.81 -11.35 20.05
C ASN A 14 13.36 -12.16 18.86
N GLY A 15 14.69 -12.16 18.69
CA GLY A 15 15.33 -12.79 17.54
C GLY A 15 14.92 -12.11 16.23
N TYR A 16 14.36 -12.87 15.28
CA TYR A 16 13.83 -12.28 14.03
C TYR A 16 12.44 -11.67 14.21
N GLU A 17 11.76 -11.89 15.33
CA GLU A 17 10.39 -11.41 15.55
C GLU A 17 10.38 -10.11 16.35
N GLN A 18 9.50 -9.19 15.99
CA GLN A 18 9.12 -8.05 16.80
C GLN A 18 7.64 -8.20 17.18
N PRO A 19 7.34 -8.88 18.30
CA PRO A 19 5.96 -9.06 18.76
C PRO A 19 5.33 -7.73 19.21
N PHE A 20 4.03 -7.59 18.97
CA PHE A 20 3.21 -6.47 19.41
C PHE A 20 1.73 -6.87 19.51
N LYS A 21 0.92 -5.99 20.10
CA LYS A 21 -0.54 -6.17 20.20
C LYS A 21 -1.24 -5.37 19.09
N ALA A 22 -2.07 -6.04 18.30
CA ALA A 22 -2.85 -5.43 17.22
C ALA A 22 -4.34 -5.39 17.61
N ASN A 23 -4.95 -4.21 17.61
CA ASN A 23 -6.37 -4.08 17.92
C ASN A 23 -7.20 -4.40 16.66
N LEU A 24 -8.00 -5.46 16.72
CA LEU A 24 -8.95 -5.81 15.65
C LEU A 24 -10.19 -4.91 15.73
N ASP A 25 -10.66 -4.65 16.95
CA ASP A 25 -11.72 -3.69 17.28
C ASP A 25 -11.54 -3.15 18.70
N THR A 26 -12.56 -2.49 19.26
CA THR A 26 -12.48 -1.89 20.60
C THR A 26 -12.34 -2.89 21.75
N VAL A 27 -12.59 -4.18 21.51
CA VAL A 27 -12.61 -5.23 22.54
C VAL A 27 -11.71 -6.43 22.22
N HIS A 28 -11.38 -6.66 20.94
CA HIS A 28 -10.53 -7.77 20.52
C HIS A 28 -9.11 -7.30 20.18
N VAL A 29 -8.13 -7.92 20.83
CA VAL A 29 -6.69 -7.66 20.64
C VAL A 29 -6.00 -8.96 20.22
N LEU A 30 -5.27 -8.90 19.11
CA LEU A 30 -4.52 -10.01 18.52
C LEU A 30 -3.04 -9.93 18.87
N ASP A 31 -2.39 -11.10 18.96
CA ASP A 31 -0.93 -11.21 19.02
C ASP A 31 -0.36 -11.18 17.60
N ALA A 32 0.29 -10.07 17.26
CA ALA A 32 0.93 -9.84 15.97
C ALA A 32 2.45 -9.79 16.12
N ARG A 33 3.17 -9.96 15.00
CA ARG A 33 4.64 -9.91 15.02
C ARG A 33 5.20 -9.47 13.67
N ASN A 34 6.03 -8.44 13.65
CA ASN A 34 6.83 -8.20 12.43
C ASN A 34 7.98 -9.22 12.37
N VAL A 35 8.44 -9.57 11.17
CA VAL A 35 9.61 -10.45 10.98
C VAL A 35 10.72 -9.65 10.31
N VAL A 36 11.89 -9.58 10.94
CA VAL A 36 12.95 -8.63 10.61
C VAL A 36 14.30 -9.32 10.48
N GLY A 37 14.92 -9.23 9.29
CA GLY A 37 16.27 -9.71 9.00
C GLY A 37 17.17 -8.56 8.53
N PHE A 38 18.46 -8.64 8.86
CA PHE A 38 19.43 -7.57 8.57
C PHE A 38 20.68 -8.09 7.89
N LEU A 39 21.08 -7.43 6.80
CA LEU A 39 22.36 -7.62 6.13
C LEU A 39 23.26 -6.44 6.49
N ASP A 40 24.28 -6.72 7.30
CA ASP A 40 25.28 -5.74 7.68
C ASP A 40 26.44 -5.72 6.67
N ASN A 41 26.49 -4.67 5.86
CA ASN A 41 27.58 -4.40 4.93
C ASN A 41 28.63 -3.47 5.56
N GLY A 42 28.51 -3.10 6.84
CA GLY A 42 29.38 -2.12 7.48
C GLY A 42 29.27 -0.73 6.86
N ALA A 43 28.12 -0.40 6.29
CA ALA A 43 27.84 0.90 5.71
C ALA A 43 27.22 1.85 6.75
N ASP A 44 27.33 3.16 6.52
CA ASP A 44 26.75 4.18 7.41
C ASP A 44 25.22 4.32 7.27
N ARG A 45 24.65 3.75 6.19
CA ARG A 45 23.26 3.97 5.78
C ARG A 45 22.56 2.65 5.51
N THR A 46 21.26 2.62 5.75
CA THR A 46 20.42 1.42 5.60
C THR A 46 19.31 1.64 4.57
N ILE A 47 19.05 0.65 3.71
CA ILE A 47 17.83 0.58 2.90
C ILE A 47 16.87 -0.42 3.57
N VAL A 48 15.63 0.00 3.80
CA VAL A 48 14.56 -0.87 4.28
C VAL A 48 13.82 -1.44 3.07
N ILE A 49 13.57 -2.75 3.06
CA ILE A 49 12.86 -3.48 2.02
C ILE A 49 11.73 -4.24 2.71
N GLY A 50 10.47 -3.94 2.39
CA GLY A 50 9.35 -4.52 3.12
C GLY A 50 8.07 -4.76 2.31
N ALA A 51 7.22 -5.58 2.90
CA ALA A 51 5.88 -5.96 2.45
C ALA A 51 5.10 -6.48 3.68
N HIS A 52 3.78 -6.43 3.68
CA HIS A 52 3.01 -7.13 4.72
C HIS A 52 2.82 -8.59 4.37
N TYR A 53 2.66 -9.43 5.40
CA TYR A 53 2.48 -10.88 5.25
C TYR A 53 1.14 -11.37 5.81
N ASP A 54 0.37 -10.51 6.46
CA ASP A 54 -1.02 -10.80 6.79
C ASP A 54 -1.94 -10.62 5.59
N HIS A 55 -3.10 -11.25 5.69
CA HIS A 55 -4.23 -11.07 4.79
C HIS A 55 -5.53 -11.37 5.57
N LEU A 56 -6.67 -11.48 4.88
CA LEU A 56 -8.01 -11.58 5.48
C LEU A 56 -8.37 -12.94 6.11
N GLY A 57 -7.49 -13.95 6.02
CA GLY A 57 -7.69 -15.28 6.60
C GLY A 57 -8.96 -15.97 6.10
N GLU A 58 -9.82 -16.44 7.00
CA GLU A 58 -11.12 -17.07 6.66
C GLU A 58 -12.25 -16.05 6.36
N GLY A 59 -11.91 -14.80 6.04
CA GLY A 59 -12.90 -13.79 5.65
C GLY A 59 -13.86 -13.37 6.77
N TYR A 60 -13.50 -13.63 8.04
CA TYR A 60 -14.24 -13.14 9.22
C TYR A 60 -14.04 -11.65 9.46
N GLN A 61 -12.93 -11.12 8.97
CA GLN A 61 -12.51 -9.74 9.16
C GLN A 61 -13.17 -8.85 8.09
N ARG A 62 -13.30 -7.56 8.39
CA ARG A 62 -13.77 -6.58 7.40
C ARG A 62 -12.71 -6.48 6.30
N GLY A 63 -13.14 -6.29 5.05
CA GLY A 63 -12.22 -6.10 3.92
C GLY A 63 -12.58 -6.92 2.70
N SER A 64 -13.19 -8.11 2.89
CA SER A 64 -13.55 -8.98 1.77
C SER A 64 -14.52 -8.31 0.80
N LEU A 65 -14.26 -8.46 -0.51
CA LEU A 65 -15.06 -7.88 -1.59
C LEU A 65 -16.09 -8.87 -2.17
N ILE A 66 -16.29 -10.03 -1.54
CA ILE A 66 -17.42 -10.92 -1.84
C ILE A 66 -18.47 -10.88 -0.74
N PRO A 67 -19.77 -10.98 -1.09
CA PRO A 67 -20.81 -11.30 -0.13
C PRO A 67 -20.55 -12.65 0.53
N ASP A 68 -20.87 -12.77 1.81
CA ASP A 68 -20.77 -14.02 2.59
C ASP A 68 -19.37 -14.66 2.49
N SER A 69 -18.35 -13.87 2.83
CA SER A 69 -16.93 -14.27 2.88
C SER A 69 -16.60 -15.19 4.06
N LYS A 70 -17.50 -15.29 5.04
CA LYS A 70 -17.27 -15.99 6.31
C LYS A 70 -16.96 -17.48 6.08
N GLY A 71 -15.79 -17.92 6.56
CA GLY A 71 -15.29 -19.29 6.42
C GLY A 71 -14.64 -19.59 5.07
N LYS A 72 -14.50 -18.60 4.18
CA LYS A 72 -13.78 -18.75 2.91
C LYS A 72 -12.35 -18.29 3.09
N ILE A 73 -11.39 -19.14 2.72
CA ILE A 73 -9.97 -18.84 2.81
C ILE A 73 -9.60 -17.79 1.77
N HIS A 74 -8.95 -16.72 2.20
CA HIS A 74 -8.33 -15.71 1.35
C HIS A 74 -6.83 -16.01 1.35
N ASN A 75 -6.35 -16.61 0.25
CA ASN A 75 -4.96 -17.01 0.13
C ASN A 75 -4.03 -15.79 -0.02
N GLY A 76 -4.50 -14.72 -0.66
CA GLY A 76 -3.74 -13.47 -0.78
C GLY A 76 -2.48 -13.66 -1.61
N ALA A 77 -2.58 -14.38 -2.72
CA ALA A 77 -1.43 -14.73 -3.54
C ALA A 77 -0.75 -13.48 -4.11
N ASP A 78 -1.53 -12.51 -4.61
CA ASP A 78 -0.98 -11.22 -5.01
C ASP A 78 -0.93 -10.27 -3.82
N ASP A 79 -1.98 -10.27 -2.98
CA ASP A 79 -2.16 -9.41 -1.81
C ASP A 79 -2.03 -10.19 -0.47
N ASN A 80 -0.84 -10.31 0.12
CA ASN A 80 0.43 -9.77 -0.36
C ASN A 80 1.58 -10.80 -0.32
N ALA A 81 1.26 -12.06 -0.63
CA ALA A 81 2.28 -13.10 -0.74
C ALA A 81 3.32 -12.77 -1.84
N SER A 82 2.91 -12.09 -2.91
CA SER A 82 3.83 -11.60 -3.95
C SER A 82 4.85 -10.59 -3.40
N GLY A 83 4.43 -9.60 -2.61
CA GLY A 83 5.35 -8.65 -1.98
C GLY A 83 6.31 -9.33 -1.01
N VAL A 84 5.82 -10.29 -0.22
CA VAL A 84 6.67 -11.12 0.66
C VAL A 84 7.69 -11.92 -0.15
N ALA A 85 7.27 -12.58 -1.24
CA ALA A 85 8.17 -13.30 -2.13
C ALA A 85 9.26 -12.37 -2.68
N GLY A 86 8.90 -11.14 -3.07
CA GLY A 86 9.82 -10.08 -3.45
C GLY A 86 10.84 -9.73 -2.36
N VAL A 87 10.41 -9.52 -1.12
CA VAL A 87 11.32 -9.27 0.02
C VAL A 87 12.29 -10.44 0.22
N LEU A 88 11.80 -11.68 0.16
CA LEU A 88 12.63 -12.88 0.36
C LEU A 88 13.64 -13.08 -0.79
N GLU A 89 13.25 -12.81 -2.04
CA GLU A 89 14.13 -12.91 -3.19
C GLU A 89 15.19 -11.80 -3.19
N LEU A 90 14.82 -10.55 -2.89
CA LEU A 90 15.80 -9.48 -2.73
C LEU A 90 16.76 -9.74 -1.57
N ALA A 91 16.27 -10.30 -0.45
CA ALA A 91 17.12 -10.74 0.65
C ALA A 91 18.12 -11.82 0.21
N ARG A 92 17.67 -12.80 -0.58
CA ARG A 92 18.54 -13.84 -1.15
C ARG A 92 19.54 -13.24 -2.14
N HIS A 93 19.11 -12.29 -2.99
CA HIS A 93 19.97 -11.63 -3.97
C HIS A 93 21.10 -10.88 -3.28
N PHE A 94 20.79 -9.90 -2.43
CA PHE A 94 21.80 -9.05 -1.80
C PHE A 94 22.70 -9.82 -0.82
N SER A 95 22.21 -10.89 -0.18
CA SER A 95 23.06 -11.73 0.67
C SER A 95 24.01 -12.65 -0.09
N LYS A 96 23.75 -12.94 -1.39
CA LYS A 96 24.49 -13.96 -2.17
C LYS A 96 25.07 -13.48 -3.49
N ASN A 97 24.85 -12.24 -3.90
CA ASN A 97 25.31 -11.68 -5.18
C ASN A 97 26.84 -11.45 -5.24
N LYS A 98 27.56 -11.63 -4.13
CA LYS A 98 29.02 -11.41 -3.99
C LYS A 98 29.45 -9.97 -4.26
N VAL A 99 28.52 -9.03 -4.21
CA VAL A 99 28.76 -7.59 -4.20
C VAL A 99 28.60 -7.11 -2.76
N LYS A 100 29.37 -6.10 -2.39
CA LYS A 100 29.23 -5.42 -1.11
C LYS A 100 28.72 -4.01 -1.38
N GLU A 101 27.41 -3.84 -1.25
CA GLU A 101 26.74 -2.57 -1.46
C GLU A 101 27.18 -1.51 -0.44
N LYS A 102 27.01 -0.24 -0.79
CA LYS A 102 27.30 0.91 0.07
C LYS A 102 26.17 1.22 1.06
N HIS A 103 25.23 0.31 1.22
CA HIS A 103 24.16 0.34 2.19
C HIS A 103 24.08 -1.01 2.91
N ASN A 104 23.64 -0.96 4.17
CA ASN A 104 23.09 -2.11 4.87
C ASN A 104 21.65 -2.33 4.41
N PHE A 105 21.11 -3.53 4.63
CA PHE A 105 19.72 -3.82 4.29
C PHE A 105 18.95 -4.33 5.50
N LEU A 106 17.77 -3.76 5.72
CA LEU A 106 16.78 -4.29 6.64
C LEU A 106 15.61 -4.83 5.83
N PHE A 107 15.42 -6.15 5.88
CA PHE A 107 14.28 -6.84 5.28
C PHE A 107 13.20 -7.03 6.35
N ILE A 108 11.98 -6.60 6.07
CA ILE A 108 10.90 -6.63 7.05
C ILE A 108 9.58 -7.08 6.43
N CYS A 109 8.96 -8.09 7.04
CA CYS A 109 7.60 -8.50 6.75
C CYS A 109 6.68 -7.97 7.86
N PHE A 110 5.74 -7.09 7.50
CA PHE A 110 4.82 -6.44 8.43
C PHE A 110 3.59 -7.30 8.71
N SER A 111 3.09 -7.25 9.94
CA SER A 111 1.83 -7.90 10.32
C SER A 111 0.73 -6.87 10.54
N ALA A 112 -0.54 -7.26 10.34
CA ALA A 112 -1.71 -6.43 10.58
C ALA A 112 -1.72 -5.13 9.74
N GLU A 113 -1.29 -5.21 8.48
CA GLU A 113 -1.46 -4.12 7.50
C GLU A 113 -2.94 -3.91 7.18
N GLU A 114 -3.69 -5.01 6.98
CA GLU A 114 -5.10 -5.02 6.60
C GLU A 114 -6.01 -4.41 7.68
N LEU A 115 -5.48 -4.32 8.89
CA LEU A 115 -6.12 -3.69 10.04
C LEU A 115 -5.75 -2.20 10.20
N GLY A 116 -5.13 -1.62 9.17
CA GLY A 116 -4.74 -0.21 9.11
C GLY A 116 -3.27 0.06 9.42
N LEU A 117 -2.36 -0.66 8.76
CA LEU A 117 -0.89 -0.48 8.81
C LEU A 117 -0.30 -0.70 10.20
N LEU A 118 -0.88 -1.57 11.03
CA LEU A 118 -0.53 -1.63 12.47
C LEU A 118 0.92 -2.10 12.67
N GLY A 119 1.40 -3.06 11.89
CA GLY A 119 2.78 -3.56 11.98
C GLY A 119 3.83 -2.55 11.58
N SER A 120 3.67 -1.89 10.43
CA SER A 120 4.62 -0.85 10.00
C SER A 120 4.57 0.39 10.90
N LYS A 121 3.38 0.79 11.37
CA LYS A 121 3.25 1.87 12.38
C LYS A 121 3.96 1.50 13.67
N TYR A 122 3.80 0.27 14.14
CA TYR A 122 4.47 -0.19 15.35
C TYR A 122 5.99 -0.17 15.18
N TYR A 123 6.50 -0.71 14.06
CA TYR A 123 7.94 -0.71 13.76
C TYR A 123 8.50 0.72 13.67
N ALA A 124 7.86 1.61 12.91
CA ALA A 124 8.32 2.98 12.73
C ALA A 124 8.33 3.79 14.04
N ASN A 125 7.47 3.44 15.01
CA ASN A 125 7.44 4.06 16.34
C ASN A 125 8.37 3.37 17.36
N ASN A 126 8.71 2.10 17.14
CA ASN A 126 9.57 1.31 18.02
C ASN A 126 10.66 0.60 17.19
N PRO A 127 11.51 1.36 16.48
CA PRO A 127 12.43 0.78 15.51
C PRO A 127 13.54 0.02 16.25
N THR A 128 14.02 -1.07 15.65
CA THR A 128 15.14 -1.87 16.18
C THR A 128 16.49 -1.49 15.57
N ILE A 129 16.49 -0.46 14.71
CA ILE A 129 17.66 0.24 14.18
C ILE A 129 17.44 1.75 14.34
N ASP A 130 18.50 2.54 14.26
CA ASP A 130 18.35 4.00 14.22
C ASP A 130 17.77 4.44 12.87
N LEU A 131 16.52 4.92 12.87
CA LEU A 131 15.85 5.42 11.67
C LEU A 131 16.56 6.62 11.05
N SER A 132 17.37 7.36 11.81
CA SER A 132 18.20 8.45 11.28
C SER A 132 19.23 7.94 10.26
N THR A 133 19.56 6.65 10.26
CA THR A 133 20.47 5.99 9.29
C THR A 133 19.76 5.45 8.05
N VAL A 134 18.42 5.41 8.03
CA VAL A 134 17.65 4.85 6.91
C VAL A 134 17.63 5.83 5.74
N ASN A 135 18.20 5.45 4.60
CA ASN A 135 18.30 6.28 3.40
C ASN A 135 17.04 6.21 2.54
N LEU A 136 16.38 5.05 2.54
CA LEU A 136 15.24 4.72 1.67
C LEU A 136 14.44 3.59 2.29
N MET A 137 13.12 3.62 2.11
CA MET A 137 12.25 2.45 2.29
C MET A 137 11.60 2.06 0.95
N LEU A 138 11.75 0.80 0.57
CA LEU A 138 11.13 0.17 -0.58
C LEU A 138 9.99 -0.73 -0.09
N ASN A 139 8.78 -0.48 -0.57
CA ASN A 139 7.58 -1.26 -0.23
C ASN A 139 7.04 -2.01 -1.43
N PHE A 140 6.70 -3.27 -1.24
CA PHE A 140 6.05 -4.13 -2.24
C PHE A 140 4.67 -4.53 -1.78
N ASP A 141 3.71 -4.34 -2.68
CA ASP A 141 2.32 -4.66 -2.45
C ASP A 141 1.69 -5.00 -3.78
N MET A 142 1.20 -6.23 -3.92
CA MET A 142 0.57 -6.72 -5.16
C MET A 142 1.47 -6.52 -6.39
N ILE A 143 2.59 -7.25 -6.41
CA ILE A 143 3.60 -7.21 -7.50
C ILE A 143 3.60 -8.45 -8.39
N GLY A 144 2.68 -9.39 -8.18
CA GLY A 144 2.57 -10.65 -8.89
C GLY A 144 1.71 -10.59 -10.17
N ARG A 145 0.95 -9.52 -10.42
CA ARG A 145 0.04 -9.39 -11.59
C ARG A 145 0.59 -8.53 -12.73
N PHE A 146 1.90 -8.54 -12.93
CA PHE A 146 2.53 -7.78 -14.00
C PHE A 146 1.92 -8.09 -15.39
N ASP A 147 1.49 -7.05 -16.10
CA ASP A 147 0.98 -7.09 -17.47
C ASP A 147 1.83 -6.16 -18.34
N PRO A 148 2.50 -6.66 -19.39
CA PRO A 148 3.37 -5.82 -20.24
C PRO A 148 2.62 -4.71 -20.98
N ASN A 149 1.29 -4.78 -21.07
CA ASN A 149 0.46 -3.74 -21.69
C ASN A 149 -0.01 -2.67 -20.68
N LYS A 150 0.30 -2.84 -19.40
CA LYS A 150 -0.06 -1.90 -18.33
C LYS A 150 1.19 -1.33 -17.70
N ALA A 151 1.07 -0.07 -17.28
CA ALA A 151 2.11 0.58 -16.50
C ALA A 151 2.04 0.13 -15.04
N ILE A 152 3.16 -0.29 -14.46
CA ILE A 152 3.25 -0.46 -13.01
C ILE A 152 3.17 0.90 -12.31
N THR A 153 2.70 0.93 -11.08
CA THR A 153 2.70 2.13 -10.25
C THR A 153 4.00 2.22 -9.46
N VAL A 154 4.67 3.37 -9.54
CA VAL A 154 5.78 3.75 -8.67
C VAL A 154 5.32 4.92 -7.81
N GLY A 155 4.89 4.60 -6.58
CA GLY A 155 4.47 5.58 -5.58
C GLY A 155 5.65 6.13 -4.77
N GLY A 156 5.41 7.19 -3.99
CA GLY A 156 6.46 7.86 -3.22
C GLY A 156 7.38 8.75 -4.05
N TRP A 157 7.09 8.98 -5.32
CA TRP A 157 7.98 9.71 -6.23
C TRP A 157 8.24 11.16 -5.80
N GLY A 158 7.28 11.81 -5.15
CA GLY A 158 7.48 13.18 -4.66
C GLY A 158 8.41 13.27 -3.46
N THR A 159 8.75 12.13 -2.83
CA THR A 159 9.51 12.11 -1.58
C THR A 159 11.01 12.35 -1.75
N SER A 160 11.51 12.36 -2.99
CA SER A 160 12.87 12.78 -3.30
C SER A 160 12.98 13.34 -4.71
N PRO A 161 13.69 14.47 -4.92
CA PRO A 161 13.96 14.98 -6.28
C PRO A 161 14.85 14.04 -7.09
N THR A 162 15.59 13.15 -6.42
CA THR A 162 16.56 12.24 -7.04
C THR A 162 15.89 11.15 -7.89
N TRP A 163 14.60 10.86 -7.66
CA TRP A 163 13.85 9.83 -8.37
C TRP A 163 13.77 10.04 -9.87
N GLY A 164 13.68 11.30 -10.33
CA GLY A 164 13.70 11.62 -11.76
C GLY A 164 15.01 11.23 -12.47
N GLN A 165 16.11 11.09 -11.75
CA GLN A 165 17.41 10.69 -12.31
C GLN A 165 17.70 9.19 -12.13
N VAL A 166 17.08 8.55 -11.13
CA VAL A 166 17.35 7.16 -10.75
C VAL A 166 16.42 6.19 -11.44
N ILE A 167 15.11 6.48 -11.47
CA ILE A 167 14.10 5.48 -11.82
C ILE A 167 13.90 5.34 -13.33
N PRO A 168 13.71 6.42 -14.13
CA PRO A 168 13.46 6.28 -15.56
C PRO A 168 14.55 5.50 -16.30
N PRO A 169 15.86 5.77 -16.11
CA PRO A 169 16.90 5.03 -16.82
C PRO A 169 16.88 3.52 -16.57
N VAL A 170 16.44 3.10 -15.38
CA VAL A 170 16.35 1.67 -15.02
C VAL A 170 15.12 1.04 -15.67
N LEU A 171 13.94 1.66 -15.50
CA LEU A 171 12.69 1.10 -16.01
C LEU A 171 12.60 1.13 -17.54
N GLU A 172 13.16 2.16 -18.18
CA GLU A 172 13.24 2.25 -19.65
C GLU A 172 14.17 1.18 -20.23
N ARG A 173 15.35 0.97 -19.62
CA ARG A 173 16.28 -0.11 -19.99
C ARG A 173 15.58 -1.47 -19.93
N ASP A 174 14.78 -1.69 -18.91
CA ASP A 174 14.06 -2.95 -18.69
C ASP A 174 12.75 -3.03 -19.50
N LYS A 175 12.45 -2.02 -20.33
CA LYS A 175 11.21 -1.91 -21.11
C LYS A 175 9.98 -2.13 -20.22
N MET A 176 9.94 -1.42 -19.11
CA MET A 176 8.86 -1.48 -18.14
C MET A 176 8.09 -0.16 -18.19
N ALA A 177 6.85 -0.22 -18.68
CA ALA A 177 5.95 0.92 -18.60
C ALA A 177 5.67 1.21 -17.11
N PHE A 178 5.71 2.49 -16.73
CA PHE A 178 5.45 2.91 -15.37
C PHE A 178 4.65 4.20 -15.34
N LYS A 179 3.83 4.35 -14.31
CA LYS A 179 3.17 5.60 -13.94
C LYS A 179 3.65 6.01 -12.57
N ILE A 180 3.76 7.32 -12.39
CA ILE A 180 4.27 7.92 -11.17
C ILE A 180 3.09 8.31 -10.28
N ASP A 181 3.17 7.94 -9.01
CA ASP A 181 2.40 8.59 -7.95
C ASP A 181 3.36 9.39 -7.05
N SER A 182 3.14 10.70 -7.03
CA SER A 182 3.96 11.63 -6.26
C SER A 182 3.67 11.61 -4.76
N ALA A 183 2.54 11.04 -4.32
CA ALA A 183 2.20 11.01 -2.91
C ALA A 183 3.20 10.16 -2.11
N GLY A 184 3.69 10.70 -1.00
CA GLY A 184 4.51 9.94 -0.04
C GLY A 184 3.70 9.07 0.91
N ALA A 185 2.42 9.38 1.08
CA ALA A 185 1.46 8.60 1.85
C ALA A 185 0.44 7.95 0.92
N GLY A 186 0.16 6.67 1.17
CA GLY A 186 -0.83 5.87 0.47
C GLY A 186 -1.43 4.78 1.39
N ALA A 187 -2.22 3.91 0.81
CA ALA A 187 -2.88 2.81 1.51
C ALA A 187 -1.98 1.57 1.62
N SER A 188 -0.72 1.74 2.06
CA SER A 188 0.21 0.63 2.32
C SER A 188 1.34 1.07 3.26
N ASP A 189 2.20 0.14 3.66
CA ASP A 189 3.15 0.27 4.78
C ASP A 189 4.21 1.38 4.63
N HIS A 190 4.54 1.78 3.39
CA HIS A 190 5.48 2.88 3.13
C HIS A 190 5.07 4.19 3.84
N THR A 191 3.77 4.41 4.04
CA THR A 191 3.23 5.57 4.76
C THR A 191 3.83 5.72 6.16
N SER A 192 4.05 4.61 6.87
CA SER A 192 4.61 4.63 8.21
C SER A 192 6.04 5.17 8.27
N PHE A 193 6.82 4.99 7.19
CA PHE A 193 8.19 5.49 7.04
C PHE A 193 8.21 6.91 6.48
N TYR A 194 7.30 7.25 5.57
CA TYR A 194 7.12 8.61 5.08
C TYR A 194 6.85 9.61 6.21
N VAL A 195 5.99 9.26 7.17
CA VAL A 195 5.72 10.08 8.37
C VAL A 195 6.97 10.30 9.24
N LYS A 196 7.99 9.44 9.10
CA LYS A 196 9.31 9.60 9.75
C LYS A 196 10.32 10.38 8.91
N LYS A 197 9.86 11.04 7.84
CA LYS A 197 10.68 11.84 6.91
C LYS A 197 11.75 11.02 6.19
N ILE A 198 11.41 9.77 5.87
CA ILE A 198 12.26 8.86 5.09
C ILE A 198 11.74 8.87 3.65
N PRO A 199 12.61 9.02 2.62
CA PRO A 199 12.22 8.81 1.24
C PRO A 199 11.67 7.39 1.04
N VAL A 200 10.54 7.27 0.35
CA VAL A 200 9.89 5.97 0.12
C VAL A 200 9.64 5.73 -1.35
N LEU A 201 9.64 4.46 -1.75
CA LEU A 201 9.10 4.01 -3.02
C LEU A 201 8.12 2.86 -2.79
N PHE A 202 7.03 2.89 -3.53
CA PHE A 202 5.97 1.89 -3.48
C PHE A 202 5.81 1.26 -4.86
N PHE A 203 5.94 -0.06 -4.96
CA PHE A 203 5.77 -0.80 -6.22
C PHE A 203 4.47 -1.59 -6.18
N PHE A 204 3.63 -1.37 -7.19
CA PHE A 204 2.29 -1.96 -7.28
C PHE A 204 1.90 -2.22 -8.74
N THR A 205 1.42 -3.42 -9.06
CA THR A 205 1.01 -3.78 -10.43
C THR A 205 -0.40 -3.30 -10.79
N GLY A 206 -1.14 -2.78 -9.82
CA GLY A 206 -2.49 -2.25 -10.01
C GLY A 206 -3.56 -3.20 -9.48
N VAL A 207 -4.76 -2.67 -9.29
CA VAL A 207 -5.91 -3.46 -8.82
C VAL A 207 -6.37 -4.45 -9.88
N HIS A 208 -6.94 -5.57 -9.43
CA HIS A 208 -7.56 -6.58 -10.27
C HIS A 208 -8.85 -7.11 -9.63
N GLY A 209 -9.62 -7.88 -10.40
CA GLY A 209 -10.94 -8.36 -9.99
C GLY A 209 -10.95 -9.32 -8.79
N ASP A 210 -9.79 -9.84 -8.39
CA ASP A 210 -9.62 -10.81 -7.30
C ASP A 210 -9.17 -10.18 -5.98
N TYR A 211 -8.83 -8.89 -5.98
CA TYR A 211 -8.41 -8.15 -4.78
C TYR A 211 -9.39 -8.37 -3.63
N HIS A 212 -8.87 -8.73 -2.44
CA HIS A 212 -9.67 -9.04 -1.23
C HIS A 212 -10.73 -10.13 -1.45
N LYS A 213 -10.47 -11.12 -2.30
CA LYS A 213 -11.38 -12.25 -2.53
C LYS A 213 -10.64 -13.58 -2.38
N PRO A 214 -11.37 -14.68 -2.08
CA PRO A 214 -10.81 -16.03 -2.09
C PRO A 214 -10.18 -16.44 -3.43
N SER A 215 -10.52 -15.75 -4.52
CA SER A 215 -9.97 -16.01 -5.84
C SER A 215 -8.60 -15.40 -6.07
N ASP A 216 -8.04 -14.62 -5.14
CA ASP A 216 -6.64 -14.19 -5.23
C ASP A 216 -5.70 -15.34 -4.88
N ASP A 217 -5.45 -16.17 -5.89
CA ASP A 217 -4.74 -17.44 -5.77
C ASP A 217 -3.55 -17.56 -6.73
N ILE A 218 -2.68 -18.52 -6.42
CA ILE A 218 -1.35 -18.69 -7.00
C ILE A 218 -1.37 -18.88 -8.52
N GLU A 219 -2.42 -19.48 -9.08
CA GLU A 219 -2.56 -19.75 -10.52
C GLU A 219 -2.58 -18.47 -11.36
N LEU A 220 -2.86 -17.34 -10.73
CA LEU A 220 -2.99 -16.05 -11.38
C LEU A 220 -1.70 -15.20 -11.30
N ILE A 221 -0.68 -15.69 -10.60
CA ILE A 221 0.60 -14.98 -10.44
C ILE A 221 1.47 -15.14 -11.68
N ASN A 222 1.93 -14.00 -12.19
CA ASN A 222 2.95 -13.93 -13.24
C ASN A 222 4.34 -13.87 -12.63
N PHE A 223 4.91 -15.02 -12.29
CA PHE A 223 6.23 -15.13 -11.67
C PHE A 223 7.36 -14.50 -12.50
N GLU A 224 7.33 -14.62 -13.83
CA GLU A 224 8.33 -14.01 -14.70
C GLU A 224 8.25 -12.48 -14.67
N GLY A 225 7.03 -11.95 -14.67
CA GLY A 225 6.76 -10.52 -14.54
C GLY A 225 7.17 -9.96 -13.20
N GLU A 226 6.87 -10.66 -12.11
CA GLU A 226 7.33 -10.30 -10.76
C GLU A 226 8.86 -10.28 -10.69
N ALA A 227 9.54 -11.32 -11.18
CA ALA A 227 11.00 -11.37 -11.25
C ALA A 227 11.58 -10.20 -12.06
N LYS A 228 10.91 -9.78 -13.14
CA LYS A 228 11.30 -8.59 -13.91
C LYS A 228 11.23 -7.32 -13.07
N ILE A 229 10.18 -7.13 -12.27
CA ILE A 229 10.04 -5.99 -11.35
C ILE A 229 11.19 -6.00 -10.33
N LEU A 230 11.48 -7.15 -9.71
CA LEU A 230 12.56 -7.27 -8.72
C LEU A 230 13.95 -6.97 -9.32
N ASN A 231 14.20 -7.38 -10.57
CA ASN A 231 15.44 -7.03 -11.27
C ASN A 231 15.56 -5.52 -11.51
N SER A 232 14.46 -4.84 -11.85
CA SER A 232 14.45 -3.38 -11.93
C SER A 232 14.70 -2.72 -10.58
N VAL A 233 14.14 -3.25 -9.49
CA VAL A 233 14.39 -2.79 -8.12
C VAL A 233 15.88 -2.92 -7.75
N VAL A 234 16.53 -4.05 -8.08
CA VAL A 234 17.98 -4.21 -7.92
C VAL A 234 18.73 -3.13 -8.71
N GLY A 235 18.30 -2.82 -9.92
CA GLY A 235 18.83 -1.72 -10.72
C GLY A 235 18.72 -0.36 -10.03
N ILE A 236 17.58 -0.08 -9.40
CA ILE A 236 17.32 1.15 -8.64
C ILE A 236 18.23 1.23 -7.40
N VAL A 237 18.34 0.15 -6.62
CA VAL A 237 19.25 0.08 -5.46
C VAL A 237 20.69 0.34 -5.91
N ASN A 238 21.14 -0.31 -6.98
CA ASN A 238 22.48 -0.11 -7.54
C ASN A 238 22.72 1.33 -8.04
N ALA A 239 21.68 2.01 -8.53
CA ALA A 239 21.76 3.41 -8.91
C ALA A 239 21.83 4.33 -7.67
N VAL A 240 21.07 4.03 -6.62
CA VAL A 240 21.14 4.72 -5.32
C VAL A 240 22.52 4.57 -4.67
N ASP A 241 23.13 3.38 -4.77
CA ASP A 241 24.50 3.09 -4.31
C ASP A 241 25.57 3.96 -4.97
N LYS A 242 25.32 4.41 -6.20
CA LYS A 242 26.26 5.26 -6.96
C LYS A 242 26.11 6.74 -6.62
N LEU A 243 25.07 7.13 -5.90
CA LEU A 243 24.88 8.52 -5.51
C LEU A 243 25.96 8.96 -4.51
N PRO A 244 26.52 10.17 -4.65
CA PRO A 244 27.59 10.65 -3.76
C PRO A 244 27.08 10.97 -2.35
N ASN A 245 25.79 11.31 -2.21
CA ASN A 245 25.17 11.77 -0.97
C ASN A 245 23.97 10.89 -0.59
N ARG A 246 23.44 11.07 0.63
CA ARG A 246 22.13 10.52 1.01
C ARG A 246 21.03 11.15 0.17
N LEU A 247 19.96 10.40 -0.03
CA LEU A 247 18.75 10.88 -0.70
C LEU A 247 18.16 12.07 0.07
N GLU A 248 17.86 13.14 -0.65
CA GLU A 248 17.13 14.28 -0.09
C GLU A 248 15.68 13.88 0.13
N TYR A 249 15.18 14.06 1.34
CA TYR A 249 13.76 13.92 1.63
C TYR A 249 13.02 15.20 1.26
N ARG A 250 11.88 15.04 0.60
CA ARG A 250 10.89 16.09 0.38
C ARG A 250 9.55 15.68 0.96
N GLU A 251 8.97 16.61 1.70
CA GLU A 251 7.59 16.49 2.10
C GLU A 251 6.70 16.68 0.86
N THR A 252 5.84 15.71 0.64
CA THR A 252 4.85 15.75 -0.43
C THR A 252 3.60 16.42 0.11
N ALA A 253 2.79 17.01 -0.77
CA ALA A 253 1.45 17.43 -0.37
C ALA A 253 0.72 16.18 0.12
N MET A 254 0.57 16.05 1.43
CA MET A 254 -0.24 14.99 2.00
C MET A 254 -1.66 15.21 1.45
N PRO A 255 -2.28 14.20 0.82
CA PRO A 255 -3.72 14.18 0.80
C PRO A 255 -4.13 14.27 2.26
N MET A 256 -4.91 15.28 2.61
CA MET A 256 -5.11 15.71 3.99
C MET A 256 -5.81 14.58 4.78
N ALA A 257 -5.05 13.61 5.29
CA ALA A 257 -5.52 12.58 6.20
C ALA A 257 -5.68 13.23 7.58
N ARG A 258 -6.69 14.08 7.72
CA ARG A 258 -7.20 14.43 9.04
C ARG A 258 -7.61 13.13 9.73
N ASN A 259 -7.43 13.06 11.04
CA ASN A 259 -8.11 12.09 11.91
C ASN A 259 -9.62 12.16 11.64
N MET A 260 -10.11 11.41 10.67
CA MET A 260 -11.50 11.44 10.25
C MET A 260 -12.20 10.27 10.92
N SER A 261 -12.78 10.53 12.10
CA SER A 261 -13.90 9.73 12.58
C SER A 261 -15.11 10.08 11.72
N PHE A 262 -15.58 9.17 10.89
CA PHE A 262 -16.78 9.40 10.09
C PHE A 262 -18.03 9.24 10.96
N LYS A 263 -18.78 10.33 11.14
CA LYS A 263 -20.09 10.29 11.81
C LYS A 263 -21.15 9.57 10.96
N VAL A 264 -20.96 9.55 9.64
CA VAL A 264 -21.90 9.01 8.66
C VAL A 264 -21.19 8.26 7.54
N THR A 265 -21.88 7.36 6.85
CA THR A 265 -21.38 6.65 5.66
C THR A 265 -22.45 6.56 4.58
N MET A 266 -22.04 6.46 3.31
CA MET A 266 -22.97 6.21 2.19
C MET A 266 -23.08 4.72 1.81
N GLY A 267 -22.16 3.87 2.28
CA GLY A 267 -22.13 2.46 1.92
C GLY A 267 -21.73 2.19 0.47
N LEU A 268 -20.87 3.04 -0.10
CA LEU A 268 -20.33 2.88 -1.44
C LEU A 268 -19.06 2.03 -1.40
N LEU A 269 -18.90 1.18 -2.40
CA LEU A 269 -17.63 0.57 -2.77
C LEU A 269 -16.99 1.49 -3.81
N LEU A 270 -15.80 2.00 -3.49
CA LEU A 270 -15.13 3.02 -4.28
C LEU A 270 -14.03 2.39 -5.14
N ASP A 271 -13.89 2.90 -6.37
CA ASP A 271 -12.77 2.57 -7.24
C ASP A 271 -11.57 3.42 -6.82
N TYR A 272 -10.72 2.86 -5.95
CA TYR A 272 -9.50 3.52 -5.46
C TYR A 272 -8.43 3.68 -6.56
N SER A 273 -8.63 3.08 -7.73
CA SER A 273 -7.71 3.17 -8.87
C SER A 273 -8.07 4.28 -9.87
N PHE A 274 -9.23 4.93 -9.68
CA PHE A 274 -9.69 6.01 -10.52
C PHE A 274 -8.89 7.30 -10.30
N ASN A 275 -8.13 7.70 -11.33
CA ASN A 275 -7.26 8.88 -11.32
C ASN A 275 -7.85 10.07 -12.09
N GLY A 276 -9.12 10.41 -11.82
CA GLY A 276 -9.81 11.55 -12.42
C GLY A 276 -10.59 12.37 -11.38
N PRO A 277 -11.16 13.53 -11.77
CA PRO A 277 -12.01 14.30 -10.87
C PRO A 277 -13.28 13.50 -10.52
N GLY A 278 -13.62 13.45 -9.24
CA GLY A 278 -14.77 12.73 -8.72
C GLY A 278 -14.41 11.41 -8.02
N ILE A 279 -15.43 10.77 -7.49
CA ILE A 279 -15.35 9.49 -6.80
C ILE A 279 -16.07 8.46 -7.63
N LYS A 280 -15.31 7.55 -8.23
CA LYS A 280 -15.88 6.46 -9.00
C LYS A 280 -16.37 5.35 -8.07
N VAL A 281 -17.58 4.89 -8.32
CA VAL A 281 -18.29 3.90 -7.52
C VAL A 281 -18.23 2.56 -8.24
N ASP A 282 -17.60 1.56 -7.64
CA ASP A 282 -17.60 0.19 -8.16
C ASP A 282 -18.87 -0.56 -7.79
N GLY A 283 -19.47 -0.21 -6.66
CA GLY A 283 -20.69 -0.85 -6.19
C GLY A 283 -21.31 -0.14 -5.01
N VAL A 284 -22.50 -0.58 -4.63
CA VAL A 284 -23.25 0.02 -3.52
C VAL A 284 -23.79 -1.09 -2.62
N SER A 285 -23.58 -0.94 -1.32
CA SER A 285 -24.03 -1.90 -0.31
C SER A 285 -25.53 -1.80 -0.09
N LYS A 286 -26.19 -2.96 0.08
CA LYS A 286 -27.63 -3.04 0.35
C LYS A 286 -28.03 -2.33 1.65
N ASN A 287 -29.22 -1.74 1.66
CA ASN A 287 -29.82 -1.01 2.79
C ASN A 287 -28.97 0.17 3.30
N ARG A 288 -28.10 0.73 2.46
CA ARG A 288 -27.26 1.90 2.82
C ARG A 288 -27.76 3.18 2.13
N PRO A 289 -27.38 4.37 2.65
CA PRO A 289 -27.81 5.65 2.10
C PRO A 289 -27.58 5.81 0.59
N GLY A 290 -26.45 5.32 0.07
CA GLY A 290 -26.14 5.39 -1.36
C GLY A 290 -27.11 4.58 -2.22
N GLU A 291 -27.51 3.38 -1.78
CA GLU A 291 -28.48 2.55 -2.51
C GLU A 291 -29.86 3.19 -2.47
N ALA A 292 -30.28 3.67 -1.29
CA ALA A 292 -31.55 4.36 -1.11
C ALA A 292 -31.67 5.64 -1.95
N ALA A 293 -30.55 6.33 -2.19
CA ALA A 293 -30.47 7.49 -3.07
C ALA A 293 -30.43 7.14 -4.57
N GLY A 294 -30.34 5.84 -4.91
CA GLY A 294 -30.29 5.37 -6.30
C GLY A 294 -28.92 5.45 -6.97
N ILE A 295 -27.83 5.53 -6.19
CA ILE A 295 -26.46 5.43 -6.68
C ILE A 295 -26.19 3.98 -7.10
N LYS A 296 -25.42 3.79 -8.18
CA LYS A 296 -25.11 2.48 -8.79
C LYS A 296 -23.62 2.32 -9.03
N GLY A 297 -23.18 1.08 -9.22
CA GLY A 297 -21.83 0.81 -9.75
C GLY A 297 -21.67 1.42 -11.15
N GLY A 298 -20.50 1.99 -11.42
CA GLY A 298 -20.19 2.77 -12.62
C GLY A 298 -20.47 4.28 -12.50
N ASP A 299 -21.11 4.72 -11.42
CA ASP A 299 -21.36 6.14 -11.18
C ASP A 299 -20.07 6.89 -10.80
N LEU A 300 -19.96 8.15 -11.21
CA LEU A 300 -18.89 9.07 -10.82
C LEU A 300 -19.49 10.23 -10.02
N ILE A 301 -19.22 10.29 -8.71
CA ILE A 301 -19.74 11.34 -7.83
C ILE A 301 -18.80 12.54 -7.88
N LEU A 302 -19.28 13.66 -8.40
CA LEU A 302 -18.49 14.88 -8.60
C LEU A 302 -18.60 15.84 -7.41
N ARG A 303 -19.73 15.83 -6.71
CA ARG A 303 -20.02 16.78 -5.63
C ARG A 303 -20.97 16.18 -4.59
N LEU A 304 -20.75 16.53 -3.32
CA LEU A 304 -21.71 16.32 -2.22
C LEU A 304 -22.05 17.68 -1.60
N ASP A 305 -23.26 18.17 -1.82
CA ASP A 305 -23.74 19.49 -1.43
C ASP A 305 -22.77 20.59 -1.91
N LYS A 306 -22.15 21.35 -1.01
CA LYS A 306 -21.15 22.38 -1.37
C LYS A 306 -19.72 21.85 -1.57
N TYR A 307 -19.47 20.55 -1.35
CA TYR A 307 -18.13 19.96 -1.39
C TYR A 307 -17.86 19.28 -2.73
N THR A 308 -17.03 19.92 -3.56
CA THR A 308 -16.49 19.31 -4.79
C THR A 308 -15.53 18.19 -4.44
N LEU A 309 -15.64 17.06 -5.13
CA LEU A 309 -14.84 15.87 -4.86
C LEU A 309 -13.86 15.69 -6.02
N ASN A 310 -12.56 15.84 -5.76
CA ASN A 310 -11.52 15.57 -6.75
C ASN A 310 -10.73 14.31 -6.40
N THR A 311 -10.70 13.97 -5.12
CA THR A 311 -9.97 12.82 -4.58
C THR A 311 -10.81 12.10 -3.52
N ILE A 312 -10.45 10.86 -3.24
CA ILE A 312 -11.10 10.09 -2.17
C ILE A 312 -11.00 10.76 -0.79
N TYR A 313 -9.95 11.55 -0.57
CA TYR A 313 -9.77 12.32 0.65
C TYR A 313 -10.76 13.50 0.75
N ASP A 314 -11.15 14.10 -0.37
CA ASP A 314 -12.21 15.13 -0.38
C ASP A 314 -13.56 14.52 0.01
N TYR A 315 -13.84 13.31 -0.47
CA TYR A 315 -15.04 12.56 -0.13
C TYR A 315 -15.08 12.17 1.34
N MET A 316 -14.00 11.59 1.85
CA MET A 316 -13.86 11.30 3.27
C MET A 316 -13.98 12.59 4.09
N GLY A 317 -13.33 13.67 3.67
CA GLY A 317 -13.40 14.99 4.29
C GLY A 317 -14.82 15.54 4.37
N ALA A 318 -15.59 15.42 3.28
CA ALA A 318 -16.98 15.83 3.19
C ALA A 318 -17.87 15.01 4.14
N LEU A 319 -17.71 13.67 4.16
CA LEU A 319 -18.47 12.80 5.08
C LEU A 319 -18.22 13.15 6.55
N GLY A 320 -17.01 13.59 6.90
CA GLY A 320 -16.70 14.08 8.25
C GLY A 320 -17.44 15.36 8.66
N LYS A 321 -18.11 16.05 7.73
CA LYS A 321 -18.88 17.28 7.98
C LYS A 321 -20.37 17.06 8.15
N PHE A 322 -20.86 15.86 7.83
CA PHE A 322 -22.29 15.56 7.84
C PHE A 322 -22.71 14.79 9.09
N GLU A 323 -24.00 14.86 9.40
CA GLU A 323 -24.59 14.26 10.60
C GLU A 323 -25.67 13.23 10.25
N LYS A 324 -25.89 12.29 11.18
CA LYS A 324 -26.93 11.27 11.05
C LYS A 324 -28.30 11.95 10.96
N GLY A 325 -29.11 11.56 9.98
CA GLY A 325 -30.40 12.16 9.66
C GLY A 325 -30.35 13.31 8.67
N GLN A 326 -29.16 13.82 8.32
CA GLN A 326 -29.01 14.88 7.32
C GLN A 326 -29.21 14.33 5.90
N THR A 327 -29.90 15.11 5.06
CA THR A 327 -29.99 14.86 3.61
C THR A 327 -29.10 15.85 2.86
N VAL A 328 -28.29 15.35 1.93
CA VAL A 328 -27.40 16.14 1.07
C VAL A 328 -27.61 15.79 -0.40
N GLU A 329 -27.35 16.72 -1.31
CA GLU A 329 -27.42 16.45 -2.74
C GLU A 329 -26.09 15.88 -3.26
N ALA A 330 -26.14 14.75 -3.96
CA ALA A 330 -25.00 14.18 -4.65
C ALA A 330 -25.12 14.46 -6.15
N GLU A 331 -24.14 15.16 -6.74
CA GLU A 331 -24.03 15.27 -8.18
C GLU A 331 -23.27 14.07 -8.73
N VAL A 332 -23.94 13.30 -9.58
CA VAL A 332 -23.46 12.02 -10.08
C VAL A 332 -23.47 12.04 -11.60
N GLN A 333 -22.35 11.69 -12.20
CA GLN A 333 -22.27 11.38 -13.62
C GLN A 333 -22.47 9.88 -13.82
N ARG A 334 -23.47 9.52 -14.63
CA ARG A 334 -23.79 8.15 -15.00
C ARG A 334 -23.73 8.01 -16.51
N GLY A 335 -22.62 7.47 -17.02
CA GLY A 335 -22.34 7.49 -18.45
C GLY A 335 -22.27 8.92 -18.99
N ALA A 336 -23.18 9.27 -19.90
CA ALA A 336 -23.29 10.63 -20.46
C ALA A 336 -24.19 11.57 -19.64
N ASP A 337 -25.01 11.02 -18.73
CA ASP A 337 -26.00 11.78 -17.99
C ASP A 337 -25.42 12.37 -16.70
N LYS A 338 -25.91 13.56 -16.32
CA LYS A 338 -25.68 14.16 -15.01
C LYS A 338 -26.96 14.11 -14.19
N LEU A 339 -26.85 13.58 -12.98
CA LEU A 339 -27.95 13.37 -12.04
C LEU A 339 -27.66 14.11 -10.74
N THR A 340 -28.71 14.61 -10.09
CA THR A 340 -28.64 15.11 -8.71
C THR A 340 -29.49 14.21 -7.85
N LEU A 341 -28.87 13.51 -6.89
CA LEU A 341 -29.51 12.48 -6.08
C LEU A 341 -29.51 12.90 -4.59
N PRO A 342 -30.67 12.94 -3.91
CA PRO A 342 -30.71 13.23 -2.48
C PRO A 342 -30.27 12.02 -1.66
N VAL A 343 -29.25 12.20 -0.83
CA VAL A 343 -28.67 11.16 0.03
C VAL A 343 -28.97 11.51 1.49
N THR A 344 -29.78 10.67 2.15
CA THR A 344 -30.06 10.79 3.59
C THR A 344 -29.18 9.84 4.40
N PHE A 345 -28.31 10.38 5.25
CA PHE A 345 -27.45 9.59 6.12
C PHE A 345 -28.25 8.96 7.26
N LYS A 346 -28.20 7.63 7.39
CA LYS A 346 -29.00 6.86 8.35
C LYS A 346 -28.22 6.38 9.57
#